data_AF-A0AAE0E065-F1
#
_entry.id   AF-A0AAE0E065-F1
#
_cell.length_a   1.000
_cell.length_b   1.000
_cell.length_c   1.000
_cell.angle_alpha   90.00
_cell.angle_beta   90.00
_cell.angle_gamma   90.00
#
_symmetry.space_group_name_H-M   'P 1'
#
loop_
_entity.id
_entity.type
_entity.pdbx_description
1 polymer ?
#
loop_
_entity_poly.entity_id
_entity_poly.type
_entity_poly.pdbx_seq_one_letter_code
_entity_poly.pdbx_strand_id
1 'polypeptide(L)'
;MASTLLHFLSQPNSAFSNHLSSIPNQTSNNPSKLFLHSFNKTHFTIKCTASSSNNTSPEPEQEPEFEDFPSPPPSSMATIKPESFPIERRRKSEILRERRSGTGLVKPEPPNFEVGWKRTKPINLEKPVGYVIMDFLEKLQELMDRQFGSTELLAKTGEIVAVRAIEEAEVLRDEGKVEERMVIELSRVLRLMEMDLAMVKAAVKEETLNERLEQAKARCRQAILVANSF
;
A
#
# COMPACT_ATOMS: atom_id res chain seq x y z
N MET A 1 91.17 2.62 21.98
CA MET A 1 90.49 1.49 21.29
C MET A 1 89.89 0.59 22.37
N ALA A 2 88.61 0.79 22.72
CA ALA A 2 87.83 -0.17 23.48
C ALA A 2 86.35 0.20 23.33
N SER A 3 85.62 -0.68 22.65
CA SER A 3 84.19 -0.63 22.38
C SER A 3 83.41 -1.09 23.61
N THR A 4 82.28 -0.43 23.94
CA THR A 4 81.31 -0.94 24.90
C THR A 4 79.91 -0.92 24.27
N LEU A 5 79.45 -2.14 23.97
CA LEU A 5 78.06 -2.50 23.66
C LEU A 5 77.27 -2.56 24.98
N LEU A 6 76.12 -1.88 25.05
CA LEU A 6 75.09 -2.18 26.04
C LEU A 6 73.76 -2.41 25.32
N HIS A 7 73.26 -3.64 25.47
CA HIS A 7 71.97 -4.11 24.99
C HIS A 7 70.82 -3.60 25.88
N PHE A 8 69.77 -3.14 25.21
CA PHE A 8 68.45 -2.85 25.75
C PHE A 8 67.78 -4.08 26.36
N LEU A 9 67.16 -3.92 27.54
CA LEU A 9 66.12 -4.80 28.06
C LEU A 9 64.81 -4.02 28.12
N SER A 10 63.83 -4.44 27.33
CA SER A 10 62.44 -3.98 27.42
C SER A 10 61.64 -4.88 28.36
N GLN A 11 60.78 -4.29 29.19
CA GLN A 11 59.59 -4.94 29.73
C GLN A 11 58.37 -4.04 29.49
N PRO A 12 57.21 -4.58 29.07
CA PRO A 12 55.95 -3.86 29.05
C PRO A 12 55.06 -4.26 30.24
N ASN A 13 54.52 -3.24 30.93
CA ASN A 13 53.34 -3.27 31.80
C ASN A 13 52.51 -2.06 31.36
N SER A 14 51.18 -2.04 31.27
CA SER A 14 50.14 -2.79 31.99
C SER A 14 48.80 -2.58 31.26
N ALA A 15 47.94 -3.59 31.31
CA ALA A 15 46.53 -3.47 30.94
C ALA A 15 45.73 -2.89 32.13
N PHE A 16 45.07 -1.75 31.93
CA PHE A 16 44.09 -1.22 32.87
C PHE A 16 42.68 -1.65 32.48
N SER A 17 42.12 -2.53 33.32
CA SER A 17 40.72 -2.93 33.33
C SER A 17 39.93 -1.93 34.19
N ASN A 18 39.01 -1.18 33.60
CA ASN A 18 38.04 -0.37 34.34
C ASN A 18 36.67 -1.04 34.27
N HIS A 19 36.27 -1.60 35.40
CA HIS A 19 34.94 -2.11 35.72
C HIS A 19 34.42 -1.26 36.89
N LEU A 20 33.39 -0.43 36.67
CA LEU A 20 32.31 -0.05 37.61
C LEU A 20 31.63 1.25 37.13
N SER A 21 30.37 1.16 36.70
CA SER A 21 29.30 2.11 37.06
C SER A 21 27.96 1.57 36.57
N SER A 22 27.30 0.82 37.46
CA SER A 22 25.88 0.49 37.40
C SER A 22 25.13 1.60 38.13
N ILE A 23 24.23 2.29 37.44
CA ILE A 23 23.22 3.18 38.02
C ILE A 23 21.85 2.59 37.69
N PRO A 24 20.97 2.35 38.69
CA PRO A 24 19.63 1.86 38.48
C PRO A 24 18.66 3.04 38.33
N ASN A 25 17.85 3.03 37.27
CA ASN A 25 16.63 3.82 37.19
C ASN A 25 15.55 2.98 36.47
N GLN A 26 14.75 2.27 37.24
CA GLN A 26 13.47 1.71 36.80
C GLN A 26 12.36 2.42 37.57
N THR A 27 11.68 3.34 36.89
CA THR A 27 10.35 3.79 37.25
C THR A 27 9.37 3.33 36.18
N SER A 28 8.51 2.41 36.60
CA SER A 28 7.09 2.27 36.26
C SER A 28 6.57 3.06 35.06
N ASN A 29 6.01 2.37 34.06
CA ASN A 29 4.57 2.37 33.79
C ASN A 29 4.19 1.38 32.68
N ASN A 30 3.17 0.57 32.98
CA ASN A 30 2.48 -0.38 32.11
C ASN A 30 2.09 0.19 30.74
N PRO A 31 2.02 -0.69 29.72
CA PRO A 31 0.88 -0.66 28.81
C PRO A 31 0.07 -1.96 28.90
N SER A 32 -1.20 -1.74 29.21
CA SER A 32 -2.29 -2.70 29.27
C SER A 32 -2.35 -3.59 28.03
N LYS A 33 -2.42 -4.90 28.26
CA LYS A 33 -2.82 -5.91 27.28
C LYS A 33 -4.23 -5.62 26.78
N LEU A 34 -4.35 -5.10 25.56
CA LEU A 34 -5.59 -5.20 24.79
C LEU A 34 -5.42 -6.35 23.79
N PHE A 35 -5.87 -7.53 24.22
CA PHE A 35 -6.15 -8.65 23.33
C PHE A 35 -7.34 -8.25 22.44
N LEU A 36 -7.05 -7.73 21.25
CA LEU A 36 -8.03 -7.70 20.18
C LEU A 36 -8.05 -9.08 19.53
N HIS A 37 -9.11 -9.82 19.88
CA HIS A 37 -9.57 -11.01 19.17
C HIS A 37 -9.66 -10.68 17.68
N SER A 38 -8.68 -11.15 16.90
CA SER A 38 -8.77 -11.14 15.44
C SER A 38 -9.81 -12.17 15.04
N PHE A 39 -10.91 -11.66 14.48
CA PHE A 39 -12.02 -12.46 14.00
C PHE A 39 -11.55 -13.43 12.92
N ASN A 40 -11.96 -14.70 13.09
CA ASN A 40 -11.80 -15.76 12.10
C ASN A 40 -12.29 -15.27 10.73
N LYS A 41 -11.36 -15.14 9.78
CA LYS A 41 -11.67 -14.95 8.36
C LYS A 41 -12.39 -16.21 7.88
N THR A 42 -13.69 -16.11 7.66
CA THR A 42 -14.45 -17.08 6.86
C THR A 42 -13.89 -17.07 5.45
N HIS A 43 -13.25 -18.17 5.05
CA HIS A 43 -12.83 -18.44 3.69
C HIS A 43 -14.07 -18.48 2.78
N PHE A 44 -14.27 -17.47 1.95
CA PHE A 44 -15.13 -17.59 0.78
C PHE A 44 -14.32 -18.22 -0.35
N THR A 45 -14.49 -19.52 -0.52
CA THR A 45 -13.96 -20.29 -1.64
C THR A 45 -14.86 -20.08 -2.85
N ILE A 46 -14.40 -19.32 -3.84
CA ILE A 46 -15.00 -19.33 -5.19
C ILE A 46 -14.23 -20.37 -5.99
N LYS A 47 -14.90 -21.49 -6.27
CA LYS A 47 -14.37 -22.62 -7.02
C LYS A 47 -14.80 -22.46 -8.48
N CYS A 48 -13.96 -21.87 -9.31
CA CYS A 48 -14.12 -21.88 -10.77
C CYS A 48 -13.17 -22.92 -11.36
N THR A 49 -13.72 -24.08 -11.74
CA THR A 49 -13.06 -25.07 -12.59
C THR A 49 -13.31 -24.73 -14.04
N ALA A 50 -12.26 -24.52 -14.84
CA ALA A 50 -12.29 -24.81 -16.26
C ALA A 50 -10.87 -25.12 -16.74
N SER A 51 -10.67 -26.39 -17.11
CA SER A 51 -9.46 -26.94 -17.67
C SER A 51 -9.20 -26.40 -19.08
N SER A 52 -7.92 -26.30 -19.42
CA SER A 52 -7.35 -25.96 -20.73
C SER A 52 -7.92 -26.80 -21.88
N SER A 53 -8.11 -26.19 -23.07
CA SER A 53 -7.31 -26.48 -24.28
C SER A 53 -7.92 -25.92 -25.58
N ASN A 54 -7.08 -25.17 -26.32
CA ASN A 54 -6.80 -25.20 -27.75
C ASN A 54 -7.85 -24.87 -28.84
N ASN A 55 -7.38 -24.01 -29.76
CA ASN A 55 -7.90 -23.57 -31.05
C ASN A 55 -8.08 -24.72 -32.06
N THR A 56 -9.14 -24.72 -32.88
CA THR A 56 -9.07 -24.74 -34.38
C THR A 56 -10.43 -24.55 -35.07
N SER A 57 -10.43 -23.62 -36.05
CA SER A 57 -11.17 -23.49 -37.34
C SER A 57 -12.71 -23.65 -37.48
N PRO A 58 -13.37 -22.85 -38.36
CA PRO A 58 -14.83 -22.82 -38.52
C PRO A 58 -15.35 -23.54 -39.78
N GLU A 59 -16.57 -24.10 -39.71
CA GLU A 59 -17.42 -24.43 -40.87
C GLU A 59 -18.91 -24.26 -40.47
N PRO A 60 -19.77 -23.70 -41.35
CA PRO A 60 -21.13 -23.30 -40.99
C PRO A 60 -22.16 -24.36 -41.38
N GLU A 61 -23.24 -24.53 -40.60
CA GLU A 61 -24.57 -24.91 -41.11
C GLU A 61 -25.64 -24.99 -40.00
N GLN A 62 -26.85 -24.53 -40.34
CA GLN A 62 -28.18 -24.87 -39.81
C GLN A 62 -28.75 -24.11 -38.57
N GLU A 63 -29.68 -23.19 -38.85
CA GLU A 63 -30.89 -22.87 -38.04
C GLU A 63 -32.00 -23.92 -38.30
N PRO A 64 -33.17 -23.92 -37.60
CA PRO A 64 -33.60 -23.22 -36.37
C PRO A 64 -34.26 -24.17 -35.33
N GLU A 65 -34.60 -23.70 -34.11
CA GLU A 65 -35.84 -24.12 -33.42
C GLU A 65 -36.17 -23.17 -32.23
N PHE A 66 -37.37 -22.62 -32.27
CA PHE A 66 -38.03 -21.73 -31.30
C PHE A 66 -38.89 -22.56 -30.35
N GLU A 67 -38.69 -22.48 -29.03
CA GLU A 67 -39.61 -22.97 -27.99
C GLU A 67 -39.25 -22.25 -26.66
N ASP A 68 -40.10 -21.86 -25.73
CA ASP A 68 -41.48 -21.36 -25.71
C ASP A 68 -41.59 -20.66 -24.32
N PHE A 69 -42.23 -19.49 -24.24
CA PHE A 69 -42.39 -18.73 -22.99
C PHE A 69 -43.62 -19.24 -22.21
N PRO A 70 -43.52 -19.63 -20.93
CA PRO A 70 -44.70 -20.11 -20.20
C PRO A 70 -45.60 -18.95 -19.77
N SER A 71 -46.79 -18.90 -20.37
CA SER A 71 -47.93 -18.07 -19.93
C SER A 71 -48.66 -18.71 -18.74
N PRO A 72 -49.22 -17.93 -17.77
CA PRO A 72 -49.91 -18.48 -16.61
C PRO A 72 -51.35 -18.93 -16.94
N PRO A 73 -51.88 -19.97 -16.27
CA PRO A 73 -53.18 -20.56 -16.58
C PRO A 73 -54.38 -19.74 -16.05
N PRO A 74 -55.54 -19.79 -16.75
CA PRO A 74 -56.75 -19.09 -16.36
C PRO A 74 -57.66 -20.00 -15.52
N SER A 75 -57.93 -19.64 -14.26
CA SER A 75 -59.16 -19.96 -13.52
C SER A 75 -58.89 -20.11 -12.02
N SER A 76 -59.30 -19.11 -11.24
CA SER A 76 -59.91 -19.35 -9.94
C SER A 76 -60.79 -18.17 -9.56
N MET A 77 -62.10 -18.42 -9.67
CA MET A 77 -63.20 -17.56 -9.26
C MET A 77 -63.05 -17.05 -7.83
N ALA A 78 -63.21 -15.75 -7.64
CA ALA A 78 -63.73 -15.16 -6.41
C ALA A 78 -64.74 -14.06 -6.76
N THR A 79 -65.84 -14.48 -7.39
CA THR A 79 -67.03 -13.67 -7.64
C THR A 79 -67.80 -13.54 -6.33
N ILE A 80 -67.58 -12.46 -5.57
CA ILE A 80 -68.41 -12.13 -4.41
C ILE A 80 -69.46 -11.11 -4.88
N LYS A 81 -70.76 -11.45 -4.69
CA LYS A 81 -71.91 -10.65 -5.14
C LYS A 81 -71.99 -9.32 -4.35
N PRO A 82 -72.42 -8.21 -4.98
CA PRO A 82 -72.36 -6.87 -4.38
C PRO A 82 -73.33 -6.60 -3.22
N GLU A 83 -74.22 -7.55 -2.86
CA GLU A 83 -75.27 -7.34 -1.85
C GLU A 83 -74.95 -7.93 -0.46
N SER A 84 -73.78 -8.53 -0.25
CA SER A 84 -73.45 -9.21 1.03
C SER A 84 -72.40 -8.50 1.90
N PHE A 85 -72.29 -7.17 1.80
CA PHE A 85 -71.47 -6.39 2.73
C PHE A 85 -72.36 -5.68 3.76
N PRO A 86 -72.15 -5.88 5.07
CA PRO A 86 -72.82 -5.11 6.10
C PRO A 86 -72.26 -3.67 6.09
N ILE A 87 -72.79 -2.85 5.19
CA ILE A 87 -72.45 -1.43 5.07
C ILE A 87 -73.27 -0.69 6.13
N GLU A 88 -72.66 -0.49 7.29
CA GLU A 88 -73.13 0.47 8.29
C GLU A 88 -73.19 1.86 7.63
N ARG A 89 -74.41 2.40 7.47
CA ARG A 89 -74.66 3.66 6.79
C ARG A 89 -73.93 4.81 7.49
N ARG A 90 -72.75 5.20 6.97
CA ARG A 90 -72.07 6.43 7.40
C ARG A 90 -72.99 7.63 7.11
N ARG A 91 -73.26 8.44 8.14
CA ARG A 91 -74.07 9.66 8.08
C ARG A 91 -73.51 10.59 6.99
N LYS A 92 -74.38 11.03 6.08
CA LYS A 92 -74.10 12.05 5.07
C LYS A 92 -74.10 13.43 5.73
N SER A 93 -72.96 13.87 6.25
CA SER A 93 -72.71 15.29 6.53
C SER A 93 -71.24 15.48 6.88
N GLU A 94 -70.63 16.52 6.28
CA GLU A 94 -69.30 17.06 6.60
C GLU A 94 -68.12 16.50 5.79
N ILE A 95 -68.22 16.59 4.46
CA ILE A 95 -67.04 16.71 3.59
C ILE A 95 -67.04 18.16 3.08
N LEU A 96 -66.40 19.06 3.82
CA LEU A 96 -66.00 20.36 3.28
C LEU A 96 -64.86 20.10 2.28
N ARG A 97 -65.18 20.09 0.98
CA ARG A 97 -64.16 20.16 -0.06
C ARG A 97 -63.60 21.59 -0.07
N GLU A 98 -62.49 21.81 0.62
CA GLU A 98 -61.68 23.02 0.45
C GLU A 98 -61.12 23.02 -0.99
N ARG A 99 -61.75 23.78 -1.88
CA ARG A 99 -61.28 24.00 -3.26
C ARG A 99 -60.07 24.94 -3.20
N ARG A 100 -58.88 24.42 -2.89
CA ARG A 100 -57.64 25.18 -3.08
C ARG A 100 -57.40 25.34 -4.58
N SER A 101 -57.65 26.53 -5.09
CA SER A 101 -57.09 27.03 -6.34
C SER A 101 -55.57 27.21 -6.14
N GLY A 102 -54.83 26.11 -6.25
CA GLY A 102 -53.38 26.10 -6.25
C GLY A 102 -52.88 26.43 -7.65
N THR A 103 -52.42 27.67 -7.81
CA THR A 103 -51.55 28.13 -8.88
C THR A 103 -50.47 27.08 -9.20
N GLY A 104 -50.25 26.83 -10.50
CA GLY A 104 -49.29 25.91 -11.12
C GLY A 104 -48.36 25.13 -10.18
N LEU A 105 -48.61 23.83 -10.06
CA LEU A 105 -47.63 22.83 -9.62
C LEU A 105 -46.51 22.71 -10.67
N VAL A 106 -45.68 23.73 -10.80
CA VAL A 106 -44.35 23.56 -11.40
C VAL A 106 -43.52 22.88 -10.31
N LYS A 107 -43.41 21.56 -10.41
CA LYS A 107 -42.41 20.82 -9.64
C LYS A 107 -41.06 21.47 -9.99
N PRO A 108 -40.36 22.15 -9.05
CA PRO A 108 -39.04 22.63 -9.36
C PRO A 108 -38.23 21.42 -9.80
N GLU A 109 -37.52 21.54 -10.93
CA GLU A 109 -36.62 20.50 -11.39
C GLU A 109 -35.68 20.16 -10.21
N PRO A 110 -35.50 18.87 -9.87
CA PRO A 110 -34.66 18.48 -8.75
C PRO A 110 -33.31 19.18 -8.88
N PRO A 111 -32.79 19.81 -7.81
CA PRO A 111 -31.52 20.53 -7.87
C PRO A 111 -30.48 19.62 -8.49
N ASN A 112 -29.98 20.01 -9.66
CA ASN A 112 -29.05 19.21 -10.42
C ASN A 112 -27.75 19.13 -9.62
N PHE A 113 -27.59 18.06 -8.85
CA PHE A 113 -26.37 17.81 -8.12
C PHE A 113 -25.33 17.35 -9.15
N GLU A 114 -24.69 18.29 -9.84
CA GLU A 114 -23.34 18.09 -10.41
C GLU A 114 -22.31 17.69 -9.31
N VAL A 115 -22.76 17.61 -8.06
CA VAL A 115 -22.08 17.12 -6.87
C VAL A 115 -21.92 15.61 -6.92
N GLY A 116 -21.06 15.13 -7.82
CA GLY A 116 -20.65 13.72 -7.85
C GLY A 116 -19.30 13.47 -8.50
N TRP A 117 -18.86 14.37 -9.39
CA TRP A 117 -17.68 14.13 -10.25
C TRP A 117 -16.59 15.19 -10.09
N LYS A 118 -16.88 16.31 -9.42
CA LYS A 118 -15.89 17.35 -9.12
C LYS A 118 -15.28 17.06 -7.75
N ARG A 119 -13.97 16.77 -7.72
CA ARG A 119 -13.24 16.60 -6.45
C ARG A 119 -13.29 17.91 -5.68
N THR A 120 -13.90 17.89 -4.50
CA THR A 120 -14.04 19.06 -3.61
C THR A 120 -12.77 19.37 -2.83
N LYS A 121 -11.78 18.46 -2.84
CA LYS A 121 -10.47 18.67 -2.23
C LYS A 121 -9.45 19.01 -3.31
N PRO A 122 -8.68 20.11 -3.16
CA PRO A 122 -7.58 20.40 -4.07
C PRO A 122 -6.56 19.25 -4.01
N ILE A 123 -6.14 18.76 -5.18
CA ILE A 123 -5.05 17.80 -5.29
C ILE A 123 -3.79 18.60 -5.52
N ASN A 124 -2.79 18.42 -4.65
CA ASN A 124 -1.46 18.94 -4.89
C ASN A 124 -0.85 18.09 -6.02
N LEU A 125 -0.72 18.68 -7.21
CA LEU A 125 -0.07 18.06 -8.37
C LEU A 125 1.45 18.28 -8.35
N GLU A 126 1.93 19.07 -7.39
CA GLU A 126 3.34 19.36 -7.22
C GLU A 126 4.07 18.14 -6.65
N LYS A 127 5.21 17.81 -7.28
CA LYS A 127 6.05 16.71 -6.86
C LYS A 127 6.96 17.19 -5.71
N PRO A 128 7.24 16.34 -4.71
CA PRO A 128 8.18 16.69 -3.65
C PRO A 128 9.58 16.95 -4.22
N VAL A 129 10.41 17.70 -3.48
CA VAL A 129 11.75 18.11 -3.93
C VAL A 129 12.63 16.89 -4.26
N GLY A 130 12.64 15.88 -3.40
CA GLY A 130 13.38 14.64 -3.58
C GLY A 130 12.74 13.60 -4.51
N TYR A 131 11.71 13.95 -5.29
CA TYR A 131 10.94 12.99 -6.11
C TYR A 131 11.82 12.14 -7.04
N VAL A 132 12.83 12.74 -7.67
CA VAL A 132 13.72 12.02 -8.59
C VAL A 132 14.50 10.92 -7.87
N ILE A 133 15.00 11.23 -6.67
CA ILE A 133 15.71 10.27 -5.82
C ILE A 133 14.77 9.17 -5.34
N MET A 134 13.55 9.54 -4.94
CA MET A 134 12.52 8.57 -4.57
C MET A 134 12.23 7.59 -5.69
N ASP A 135 12.06 8.07 -6.94
CA ASP A 135 11.78 7.20 -8.08
C ASP A 135 12.91 6.18 -8.31
N PHE A 136 14.17 6.61 -8.26
CA PHE A 136 15.32 5.68 -8.36
C PHE A 136 15.29 4.60 -7.27
N LEU A 137 15.01 4.98 -6.03
CA LEU A 137 14.96 4.06 -4.90
C LEU A 137 13.73 3.14 -4.93
N GLU A 138 12.58 3.64 -5.34
CA GLU A 138 11.36 2.85 -5.54
C GLU A 138 11.59 1.79 -6.62
N LYS A 139 12.25 2.14 -7.73
CA LYS A 139 12.62 1.16 -8.76
C LYS A 139 13.62 0.14 -8.26
N LEU A 140 14.62 0.54 -7.46
CA LEU A 140 15.52 -0.42 -6.84
C LEU A 140 14.77 -1.38 -5.89
N GLN A 141 13.82 -0.87 -5.09
CA GLN A 141 12.99 -1.70 -4.22
C GLN A 141 12.14 -2.69 -5.02
N GLU A 142 11.49 -2.24 -6.11
CA GLU A 142 10.73 -3.12 -7.01
C GLU A 142 11.61 -4.22 -7.60
N LEU A 143 12.88 -3.93 -7.91
CA LEU A 143 13.84 -4.92 -8.40
C LEU A 143 14.24 -5.93 -7.32
N MET A 144 14.27 -5.53 -6.03
CA MET A 144 14.52 -6.45 -4.92
C MET A 144 13.30 -7.32 -4.56
N ASP A 145 12.09 -6.81 -4.82
CA ASP A 145 10.85 -7.58 -4.63
C ASP A 145 10.64 -8.62 -5.73
N ARG A 146 11.21 -8.37 -6.91
CA ARG A 146 11.26 -9.32 -8.02
C ARG A 146 12.55 -10.13 -7.95
N GLN A 147 12.55 -11.36 -8.46
CA GLN A 147 13.79 -12.11 -8.64
C GLN A 147 14.55 -11.54 -9.85
N PHE A 148 15.26 -10.43 -9.61
CA PHE A 148 15.97 -9.71 -10.67
C PHE A 148 17.33 -10.35 -10.97
N GLY A 149 17.37 -11.16 -12.03
CA GLY A 149 18.61 -11.71 -12.58
C GLY A 149 19.47 -12.42 -11.54
N SER A 150 20.77 -12.15 -11.56
CA SER A 150 21.71 -12.62 -10.54
C SER A 150 21.85 -11.63 -9.38
N THR A 151 22.16 -12.12 -8.19
CA THR A 151 22.44 -11.28 -7.01
C THR A 151 23.61 -10.33 -7.24
N GLU A 152 24.57 -10.71 -8.09
CA GLU A 152 25.67 -9.84 -8.49
C GLU A 152 25.19 -8.64 -9.31
N LEU A 153 24.25 -8.87 -10.23
CA LEU A 153 23.68 -7.82 -11.08
C LEU A 153 22.80 -6.89 -10.25
N LEU A 154 22.02 -7.44 -9.32
CA LEU A 154 21.24 -6.64 -8.36
C LEU A 154 22.15 -5.76 -7.50
N ALA A 155 23.24 -6.31 -6.95
CA ALA A 155 24.18 -5.55 -6.15
C ALA A 155 24.87 -4.43 -6.95
N LYS A 156 25.26 -4.71 -8.20
CA LYS A 156 25.80 -3.68 -9.11
C LYS A 156 24.79 -2.60 -9.47
N THR A 157 23.53 -2.99 -9.66
CA THR A 157 22.45 -2.03 -9.90
C THR A 157 22.26 -1.12 -8.69
N GLY A 158 22.29 -1.68 -7.47
CA GLY A 158 22.20 -0.89 -6.24
C GLY A 158 23.36 0.08 -6.03
N GLU A 159 24.58 -0.30 -6.39
CA GLU A 159 25.76 0.59 -6.39
C GLU A 159 25.55 1.78 -7.34
N ILE A 160 25.09 1.53 -8.57
CA ILE A 160 24.82 2.58 -9.55
C ILE A 160 23.70 3.52 -9.07
N VAL A 161 22.61 2.96 -8.53
CA VAL A 161 21.49 3.74 -8.00
C VAL A 161 21.91 4.57 -6.80
N ALA A 162 22.74 4.05 -5.89
CA ALA A 162 23.24 4.79 -4.74
C ALA A 162 24.11 5.99 -5.17
N VAL A 163 25.04 5.78 -6.12
CA VAL A 163 25.84 6.87 -6.69
C VAL A 163 24.93 7.91 -7.34
N ARG A 164 23.99 7.48 -8.18
CA ARG A 164 23.09 8.41 -8.86
C ARG A 164 22.21 9.20 -7.89
N ALA A 165 21.69 8.56 -6.85
CA ALA A 165 20.88 9.22 -5.82
C ALA A 165 21.68 10.29 -5.06
N ILE A 166 22.98 10.08 -4.84
CA ILE A 166 23.87 11.07 -4.23
C ILE A 166 24.10 12.24 -5.18
N GLU A 167 24.41 11.97 -6.46
CA GLU A 167 24.58 13.03 -7.47
C GLU A 167 23.37 13.95 -7.54
N GLU A 168 22.16 13.38 -7.58
CA GLU A 168 20.92 14.17 -7.60
C GLU A 168 20.70 14.94 -6.29
N ALA A 169 21.09 14.38 -5.14
CA ALA A 169 21.01 15.08 -3.86
C ALA A 169 22.00 16.26 -3.79
N GLU A 170 23.19 16.11 -4.35
CA GLU A 170 24.18 17.18 -4.47
C GLU A 170 23.69 18.31 -5.38
N VAL A 171 23.05 17.98 -6.52
CA VAL A 171 22.41 18.98 -7.39
C VAL A 171 21.35 19.77 -6.62
N LEU A 172 20.48 19.09 -5.85
CA LEU A 172 19.45 19.76 -5.05
C LEU A 172 20.04 20.66 -3.94
N ARG A 173 21.16 20.26 -3.35
CA ARG A 173 21.89 21.09 -2.40
C ARG A 173 22.51 22.31 -3.08
N ASP A 174 23.16 22.14 -4.22
CA ASP A 174 23.82 23.21 -4.96
C ASP A 174 22.80 24.25 -5.47
N GLU A 175 21.56 23.81 -5.76
CA GLU A 175 20.41 24.67 -6.04
C GLU A 175 19.82 25.35 -4.79
N GLY A 176 20.29 25.00 -3.58
CA GLY A 176 19.83 25.54 -2.30
C GLY A 176 18.45 25.03 -1.88
N LYS A 177 17.95 23.94 -2.48
CA LYS A 177 16.64 23.37 -2.16
C LYS A 177 16.67 22.44 -0.95
N VAL A 178 17.82 21.82 -0.68
CA VAL A 178 18.01 20.83 0.38
C VAL A 178 19.20 21.20 1.25
N GLU A 179 19.06 21.06 2.56
CA GLU A 179 20.14 21.29 3.52
C GLU A 179 21.22 20.19 3.43
N GLU A 180 22.50 20.55 3.60
CA GLU A 180 23.62 19.60 3.65
C GLU A 180 23.41 18.45 4.65
N ARG A 181 22.73 18.71 5.77
CA ARG A 181 22.40 17.68 6.77
C ARG A 181 21.57 16.55 6.18
N MET A 182 20.56 16.89 5.37
CA MET A 182 19.67 15.92 4.74
C MET A 182 20.41 15.09 3.69
N VAL A 183 21.34 15.70 2.95
CA VAL A 183 22.21 14.99 1.99
C VAL A 183 23.12 14.00 2.70
N ILE A 184 23.73 14.38 3.82
CA ILE A 184 24.56 13.49 4.65
C ILE A 184 23.73 12.33 5.20
N GLU A 185 22.51 12.61 5.68
CA GLU A 185 21.60 11.58 6.17
C GLU A 185 21.22 10.57 5.09
N LEU A 186 20.88 11.05 3.88
CA LEU A 186 20.62 10.18 2.74
C LEU A 186 21.85 9.34 2.39
N SER A 187 23.02 9.97 2.26
CA SER A 187 24.29 9.30 1.96
C SER A 187 24.61 8.18 2.98
N ARG A 188 24.37 8.45 4.27
CA ARG A 188 24.53 7.44 5.32
C ARG A 188 23.63 6.23 5.12
N VAL A 189 22.34 6.45 4.80
CA VAL A 189 21.39 5.34 4.59
C VAL A 189 21.72 4.58 3.31
N LEU A 190 22.09 5.26 2.24
CA LEU A 190 22.52 4.63 0.98
C LEU A 190 23.75 3.76 1.19
N ARG A 191 24.74 4.23 1.97
CA ARG A 191 25.93 3.43 2.27
C ARG A 191 25.62 2.14 3.02
N LEU A 192 24.67 2.22 3.96
CA LEU A 192 24.17 1.08 4.67
C LEU A 192 23.42 0.11 3.73
N MET A 193 22.64 0.62 2.78
CA MET A 193 21.98 -0.21 1.76
C MET A 193 23.00 -0.93 0.86
N GLU A 194 24.05 -0.24 0.40
CA GLU A 194 25.14 -0.85 -0.39
C GLU A 194 25.81 -2.01 0.35
N MET A 195 26.06 -1.84 1.65
CA MET A 195 26.62 -2.92 2.49
C MET A 195 25.70 -4.14 2.55
N ASP A 196 24.39 -3.93 2.66
CA ASP A 196 23.43 -5.02 2.71
C ASP A 196 23.35 -5.75 1.36
N LEU A 197 23.41 -5.02 0.25
CA LEU A 197 23.49 -5.63 -1.09
C LEU A 197 24.81 -6.36 -1.34
N ALA A 198 25.92 -5.90 -0.78
CA ALA A 198 27.18 -6.65 -0.82
C ALA A 198 27.08 -7.98 -0.05
N MET A 199 26.32 -8.01 1.06
CA MET A 199 26.02 -9.26 1.77
C MET A 199 25.07 -10.16 0.98
N VAL A 200 24.08 -9.60 0.27
CA VAL A 200 23.21 -10.36 -0.64
C VAL A 200 24.04 -11.01 -1.76
N LYS A 201 25.00 -10.28 -2.33
CA LYS A 201 25.91 -10.81 -3.33
C LYS A 201 26.73 -11.99 -2.80
N ALA A 202 27.20 -11.90 -1.56
CA ALA A 202 28.02 -12.93 -0.92
C ALA A 202 27.21 -14.12 -0.37
N ALA A 203 25.88 -14.05 -0.35
CA ALA A 203 25.03 -15.07 0.22
C ALA A 203 25.02 -16.33 -0.68
N VAL A 204 25.40 -17.47 -0.09
CA VAL A 204 25.40 -18.78 -0.78
C VAL A 204 24.12 -19.57 -0.52
N LYS A 205 23.51 -19.39 0.65
CA LYS A 205 22.29 -20.10 1.06
C LYS A 205 21.06 -19.23 0.83
N GLU A 206 19.99 -19.82 0.33
CA GLU A 206 18.73 -19.13 0.03
C GLU A 206 18.08 -18.49 1.27
N GLU A 207 18.15 -19.15 2.44
CA GLU A 207 17.64 -18.61 3.71
C GLU A 207 18.34 -17.28 4.06
N THR A 208 19.68 -17.29 4.06
CA THR A 208 20.48 -16.10 4.35
C THR A 208 20.30 -15.00 3.30
N LEU A 209 20.09 -15.39 2.04
CA LEU A 209 19.85 -14.45 0.96
C LEU A 209 18.54 -13.68 1.19
N ASN A 210 17.47 -14.38 1.54
CA ASN A 210 16.16 -13.78 1.79
C ASN A 210 16.18 -12.84 3.00
N GLU A 211 16.83 -13.23 4.10
CA GLU A 211 16.99 -12.37 5.28
C GLU A 211 17.73 -11.06 4.93
N ARG A 212 18.81 -11.16 4.14
CA ARG A 212 19.60 -10.00 3.71
C ARG A 212 18.85 -9.12 2.72
N LEU A 213 18.07 -9.70 1.83
CA LEU A 213 17.20 -8.95 0.92
C LEU A 213 16.14 -8.15 1.68
N GLU A 214 15.48 -8.75 2.67
CA GLU A 214 14.50 -8.02 3.48
C GLU A 214 15.14 -6.88 4.27
N GLN A 215 16.36 -7.08 4.77
CA GLN A 215 17.13 -6.01 5.41
C GLN A 215 17.47 -4.87 4.42
N ALA A 216 17.94 -5.20 3.21
CA ALA A 216 18.24 -4.23 2.17
C ALA A 216 16.98 -3.44 1.74
N LYS A 217 15.84 -4.11 1.59
CA LYS A 217 14.54 -3.47 1.32
C LYS A 217 14.13 -2.52 2.43
N ALA A 218 14.29 -2.90 3.69
CA ALA A 218 13.98 -2.03 4.82
C ALA A 218 14.83 -0.75 4.80
N ARG A 219 16.12 -0.85 4.45
CA ARG A 219 16.99 0.33 4.26
C ARG A 219 16.61 1.17 3.06
N CYS A 220 16.21 0.54 1.96
CA CYS A 220 15.72 1.25 0.78
C CYS A 220 14.46 2.07 1.10
N ARG A 221 13.51 1.48 1.84
CA ARG A 221 12.32 2.19 2.36
C ARG A 221 12.70 3.36 3.27
N GLN A 222 13.70 3.18 4.14
CA GLN A 222 14.21 4.27 4.95
C GLN A 222 14.79 5.41 4.10
N ALA A 223 15.57 5.09 3.05
CA ALA A 223 16.13 6.09 2.15
C ALA A 223 15.03 6.86 1.40
N ILE A 224 13.95 6.18 0.97
CA ILE A 224 12.77 6.82 0.37
C ILE A 224 12.12 7.82 1.34
N LEU A 225 12.00 7.46 2.62
CA LEU A 225 11.44 8.37 3.63
C LEU A 225 12.32 9.61 3.83
N VAL A 226 13.65 9.45 3.84
CA VAL A 226 14.58 10.57 3.93
C VAL A 226 14.45 11.47 2.70
N ALA A 227 14.41 10.91 1.49
CA ALA A 227 14.24 11.67 0.26
C ALA A 227 12.88 12.39 0.18
N ASN A 228 11.82 11.80 0.73
CA ASN A 228 10.51 12.45 0.81
C ASN A 228 10.46 13.60 1.83
N SER A 229 11.42 13.68 2.74
CA SER A 229 11.56 14.78 3.71
C SER A 229 12.48 15.90 3.25
N PHE A 230 12.99 15.81 2.01
CA PHE A 230 13.74 16.88 1.36
C PHE A 230 12.89 18.12 1.11
#